data_AF-A0A822GUT1-F1
#
_entry.id   AF-A0A822GUT1-F1
#
_cell.length_a   1.000
_cell.length_b   1.000
_cell.length_c   1.000
_cell.angle_alpha   90.00
_cell.angle_beta   90.00
_cell.angle_gamma   90.00
#
_symmetry.space_group_name_H-M   'P 1'
#
loop_
_entity.id
_entity.type
_entity.pdbx_description
1 polymer ?
#
loop_
_entity_poly.entity_id
_entity_poly.type
_entity_poly.pdbx_seq_one_letter_code
_entity_poly.pdbx_strand_id
1 'polypeptide(L)'
;RNLKVLIGTCSTWFLLDIAFYGLSLNQSIVISAIGFAPDAAKTSPWETLFKQALGNLIISLLGAISGYYVTVFTIEHLGRKTIQIIGFTTETILFIIVAAAFHPLKDRSLAAFVV
;
A
#
# COMPACT_ATOMS: atom_id res chain seq x y z
N ARG A 1 34.23 -0.87 -10.13
CA ARG A 1 33.64 -2.21 -10.37
C ARG A 1 32.31 -2.42 -9.63
N ASN A 2 32.11 -1.87 -8.43
CA ASN A 2 30.88 -2.07 -7.64
C ASN A 2 29.80 -0.99 -7.85
N LEU A 3 30.09 0.05 -8.62
CA LEU A 3 29.18 1.20 -8.81
C LEU A 3 27.81 0.77 -9.38
N LYS A 4 27.77 -0.21 -10.29
CA LYS A 4 26.51 -0.73 -10.84
C LYS A 4 25.61 -1.38 -9.78
N VAL A 5 26.21 -2.13 -8.85
CA VAL A 5 25.49 -2.77 -7.75
C VAL A 5 25.05 -1.72 -6.74
N LEU A 6 25.91 -0.75 -6.43
CA LEU A 6 25.59 0.34 -5.51
C LEU A 6 24.41 1.17 -6.01
N ILE A 7 24.43 1.60 -7.28
CA ILE A 7 23.33 2.34 -7.89
C ILE A 7 22.06 1.49 -7.90
N GLY A 8 22.14 0.21 -8.27
CA GLY A 8 20.98 -0.68 -8.23
C GLY A 8 20.33 -0.79 -6.85
N THR A 9 21.15 -0.97 -5.80
CA THR A 9 20.67 -1.05 -4.41
C THR A 9 20.10 0.29 -3.94
N CYS A 10 20.82 1.40 -4.15
CA CYS A 10 20.37 2.72 -3.72
C CYS A 10 19.08 3.14 -4.43
N SER A 11 18.96 2.92 -5.74
CA SER A 11 17.75 3.24 -6.49
C SER A 11 16.57 2.37 -6.04
N THR A 12 16.79 1.08 -5.78
CA THR A 12 15.76 0.18 -5.24
C THR A 12 15.26 0.69 -3.89
N TRP A 13 16.15 0.99 -2.96
CA TRP A 13 15.76 1.48 -1.64
C TRP A 13 15.04 2.83 -1.74
N PHE A 14 15.58 3.75 -2.54
CA PHE A 14 14.98 5.08 -2.74
C PHE A 14 13.54 5.02 -3.28
N LEU A 15 13.29 4.18 -4.30
CA LEU A 15 11.95 4.04 -4.88
C LEU A 15 10.98 3.39 -3.89
N LEU A 16 11.43 2.37 -3.16
CA LEU A 16 10.63 1.72 -2.12
C LEU A 16 10.25 2.71 -1.02
N ASP A 17 11.18 3.53 -0.54
CA ASP A 17 10.92 4.51 0.51
C ASP A 17 9.90 5.56 0.06
N ILE A 18 9.98 6.06 -1.18
CA ILE A 18 9.02 7.03 -1.71
C ILE A 18 7.60 6.46 -1.65
N ALA A 19 7.41 5.23 -2.14
CA ALA A 19 6.09 4.63 -2.21
C ALA A 19 5.58 4.23 -0.81
N PHE A 20 6.43 3.59 -0.01
CA PHE A 20 6.08 3.12 1.32
C PHE A 20 5.70 4.27 2.26
N TYR A 21 6.52 5.33 2.32
CA TYR A 21 6.21 6.50 3.16
C TYR A 21 5.11 7.36 2.55
N GLY A 22 5.04 7.48 1.23
CA GLY A 22 3.96 8.19 0.54
C GLY A 22 2.58 7.61 0.88
N LEU A 23 2.45 6.29 0.86
CA LEU A 23 1.22 5.59 1.24
C LEU A 23 0.95 5.67 2.74
N SER A 24 1.96 5.37 3.58
CA SER A 24 1.78 5.31 5.04
C SER A 24 1.38 6.66 5.64
N LEU A 25 1.92 7.77 5.12
CA LEU A 25 1.57 9.12 5.59
C LEU A 25 0.17 9.57 5.14
N ASN A 26 -0.30 9.11 3.99
CA ASN A 26 -1.59 9.51 3.41
C ASN A 26 -2.70 8.47 3.65
N GLN A 27 -2.44 7.43 4.45
CA GLN A 27 -3.35 6.29 4.60
C GLN A 27 -4.71 6.70 5.17
N SER A 28 -4.74 7.61 6.14
CA SER A 28 -5.98 8.14 6.73
C SER A 28 -6.83 8.93 5.72
N ILE A 29 -6.19 9.67 4.81
CA ILE A 29 -6.86 10.41 3.73
C ILE A 29 -7.47 9.42 2.74
N VAL A 30 -6.73 8.37 2.38
CA VAL A 30 -7.24 7.30 1.50
C VAL A 30 -8.43 6.60 2.13
N ILE A 31 -8.35 6.17 3.39
CA ILE A 31 -9.44 5.50 4.13
C ILE A 31 -10.70 6.38 4.24
N SER A 32 -10.52 7.70 4.37
CA SER A 32 -11.64 8.64 4.35
C SER A 32 -12.20 8.84 2.94
N ALA A 33 -11.33 8.94 1.93
CA ALA A 33 -11.73 9.15 0.53
C ALA A 33 -12.50 7.96 -0.06
N ILE A 34 -12.21 6.74 0.41
CA ILE A 34 -12.94 5.53 0.01
C ILE A 34 -14.30 5.43 0.70
N GLY A 35 -14.58 6.23 1.74
CA GLY A 35 -15.85 6.23 2.47
C GLY A 35 -15.93 5.24 3.63
N PHE A 36 -14.81 4.63 4.05
CA PHE A 36 -14.77 3.71 5.20
C PHE A 36 -14.83 4.47 6.53
N ALA A 37 -14.14 5.61 6.62
CA ALA A 37 -14.28 6.55 7.73
C ALA A 37 -15.33 7.63 7.38
N PRO A 38 -16.29 7.94 8.28
CA PRO A 38 -17.30 8.96 8.04
C PRO A 38 -16.68 10.36 8.03
N ASP A 39 -17.29 11.29 7.27
CA ASP A 39 -16.92 12.70 7.27
C ASP A 39 -16.80 13.23 8.70
N ALA A 40 -15.59 13.66 9.09
CA ALA A 40 -15.31 14.22 10.41
C ALA A 40 -16.20 15.42 10.78
N ALA A 41 -16.82 16.07 9.78
CA ALA A 41 -17.74 17.19 9.94
C ALA A 41 -19.18 16.77 10.33
N LYS A 42 -19.55 15.49 10.16
CA LYS A 42 -20.93 15.00 10.36
C LYS A 42 -21.06 13.98 11.49
N THR A 43 -19.96 13.54 12.08
CA THR A 43 -19.93 12.41 13.03
C THR A 43 -19.04 12.72 14.23
N SER A 44 -19.28 12.05 15.36
CA SER A 44 -18.47 12.22 16.58
C SER A 44 -16.99 11.93 16.29
N PRO A 45 -16.04 12.76 16.76
CA PRO A 45 -14.60 12.57 16.53
C PRO A 45 -14.09 11.18 16.92
N TRP A 46 -14.68 10.58 17.96
CA TRP A 46 -14.38 9.21 18.39
C TRP A 46 -14.65 8.18 17.29
N GLU A 47 -15.80 8.27 16.63
CA GLU A 47 -16.21 7.29 15.63
C GLU A 47 -15.35 7.37 14.36
N THR A 48 -14.98 8.59 13.95
CA THR A 48 -14.06 8.81 12.83
C THR A 48 -12.69 8.21 13.12
N LEU A 49 -12.10 8.51 14.30
CA LEU A 49 -10.80 7.98 14.69
C LEU A 49 -10.82 6.45 14.83
N PHE A 50 -11.88 5.90 15.42
CA PHE A 50 -12.02 4.45 15.59
C PHE A 50 -12.11 3.73 14.24
N LYS A 51 -12.91 4.24 13.30
CA LYS A 51 -13.02 3.67 11.95
C LYS A 51 -11.73 3.84 11.15
N GLN A 52 -11.02 4.96 11.28
CA GLN A 52 -9.69 5.12 10.67
C GLN A 52 -8.68 4.11 11.22
N ALA A 53 -8.62 3.94 12.54
CA ALA A 53 -7.75 2.97 13.19
C ALA A 53 -8.09 1.53 12.76
N LEU A 54 -9.39 1.19 12.68
CA LEU A 54 -9.84 -0.11 12.21
C LEU A 54 -9.46 -0.36 10.75
N GLY A 55 -9.60 0.64 9.87
CA GLY A 55 -9.19 0.53 8.46
C GLY A 55 -7.68 0.29 8.31
N ASN A 56 -6.87 1.05 9.05
CA ASN A 56 -5.41 0.86 9.08
C ASN A 56 -5.03 -0.53 9.59
N LEU A 57 -5.73 -1.02 10.62
CA LEU A 57 -5.52 -2.35 11.19
C LEU A 57 -5.83 -3.44 10.15
N ILE A 58 -6.96 -3.35 9.46
CA ILE A 58 -7.36 -4.30 8.41
C ILE A 58 -6.30 -4.35 7.31
N ILE A 59 -5.89 -3.18 6.78
CA ILE A 59 -4.87 -3.10 5.72
C ILE A 59 -3.54 -3.68 6.20
N SER A 60 -3.14 -3.41 7.45
CA SER A 60 -1.87 -3.93 8.00
C SER A 60 -1.90 -5.45 8.17
N LEU A 61 -3.02 -6.00 8.67
CA LEU A 61 -3.19 -7.45 8.87
C LEU A 61 -3.26 -8.20 7.52
N LEU A 62 -4.09 -7.71 6.61
CA LEU A 62 -4.36 -8.37 5.33
C LEU A 62 -3.28 -8.13 4.28
N GLY A 63 -2.61 -6.98 4.32
CA GLY A 63 -1.56 -6.61 3.36
C GLY A 63 -0.16 -6.89 3.90
N ALA A 64 0.29 -6.08 4.88
CA ALA A 64 1.68 -6.10 5.32
C ALA A 64 2.07 -7.43 5.97
N ILE A 65 1.34 -7.86 6.99
CA ILE A 65 1.67 -9.09 7.74
C ILE A 65 1.57 -10.33 6.85
N SER A 66 0.51 -10.44 6.07
CA SER A 66 0.34 -11.57 5.15
C SER A 66 1.46 -11.62 4.10
N GLY A 67 1.82 -10.47 3.51
CA GLY A 67 2.90 -10.35 2.53
C GLY A 67 4.26 -10.71 3.10
N TYR A 68 4.52 -10.37 4.36
CA TYR A 68 5.72 -10.81 5.07
C TYR A 68 5.80 -12.32 5.18
N TYR A 69 4.73 -12.99 5.61
CA TYR A 69 4.70 -14.45 5.68
C TYR A 69 4.88 -15.10 4.30
N VAL A 70 4.18 -14.60 3.27
CA VAL A 70 4.37 -15.07 1.89
C VAL A 70 5.83 -14.95 1.48
N THR A 71 6.48 -13.82 1.77
CA THR A 71 7.91 -13.62 1.47
C THR A 71 8.78 -14.61 2.25
N VAL A 72 8.57 -14.79 3.55
CA VAL A 72 9.33 -15.73 4.39
C VAL A 72 9.27 -17.16 3.85
N PHE A 73 8.09 -17.62 3.41
CA PHE A 73 7.94 -18.98 2.87
C PHE A 73 8.49 -19.13 1.44
N THR A 74 8.50 -18.06 0.65
CA THR A 74 8.87 -18.12 -0.78
C THR A 74 10.30 -17.68 -1.08
N ILE A 75 10.99 -17.00 -0.15
CA ILE A 75 12.32 -16.41 -0.36
C ILE A 75 13.37 -17.43 -0.76
N GLU A 76 13.35 -18.62 -0.16
CA GLU A 76 14.31 -19.69 -0.45
C GLU A 76 14.03 -20.37 -1.80
N HIS A 77 12.79 -20.35 -2.28
CA HIS A 77 12.41 -20.97 -3.56
C HIS A 77 12.53 -20.01 -4.76
N LEU A 78 12.04 -18.77 -4.63
CA LEU A 78 12.00 -17.78 -5.72
C LEU A 78 13.27 -16.92 -5.80
N GLY A 79 13.98 -16.77 -4.68
CA GLY A 79 15.15 -15.92 -4.56
C GLY A 79 14.82 -14.42 -4.40
N ARG A 80 15.73 -13.71 -3.74
CA ARG A 80 15.57 -12.29 -3.32
C ARG A 80 15.36 -11.32 -4.48
N LYS A 81 16.11 -11.49 -5.58
CA LYS A 81 16.04 -10.60 -6.75
C LYS A 81 14.69 -10.71 -7.47
N THR A 82 14.17 -11.92 -7.62
CA THR A 82 12.89 -12.18 -8.29
C THR A 82 11.74 -11.56 -7.50
N ILE A 83 11.73 -11.75 -6.18
CA ILE A 83 10.72 -11.15 -5.29
C ILE A 83 10.74 -9.62 -5.39
N GLN A 84 11.92 -8.99 -5.42
CA GLN A 84 12.03 -7.54 -5.57
C GLN A 84 11.41 -7.04 -6.89
N ILE A 85 11.68 -7.74 -8.00
CA ILE A 85 11.14 -7.35 -9.32
C ILE A 85 9.62 -7.54 -9.36
N ILE A 86 9.11 -8.65 -8.81
CA ILE A 86 7.67 -8.89 -8.70
C ILE A 86 7.00 -7.79 -7.87
N GLY A 87 7.59 -7.44 -6.73
CA GLY A 87 7.10 -6.38 -5.84
C GLY A 87 6.96 -5.04 -6.55
N PHE A 88 8.05 -4.52 -7.13
CA PHE A 88 8.00 -3.24 -7.84
C PHE A 88 7.09 -3.24 -9.07
N THR A 89 7.06 -4.34 -9.81
CA THR A 89 6.19 -4.44 -10.99
C THR A 89 4.73 -4.40 -10.57
N THR A 90 4.36 -5.15 -9.54
CA THR A 90 3.00 -5.21 -9.00
C THR A 90 2.59 -3.86 -8.43
N GLU A 91 3.45 -3.24 -7.62
CA GLU A 91 3.25 -1.91 -7.05
C GLU A 91 3.02 -0.84 -8.14
N THR A 92 3.86 -0.86 -9.19
CA THR A 92 3.73 0.06 -10.32
C THR A 92 2.38 -0.11 -11.04
N ILE A 93 1.99 -1.37 -11.31
CA ILE A 93 0.70 -1.66 -11.96
C ILE A 93 -0.46 -1.18 -11.10
N LEU A 94 -0.43 -1.46 -9.79
CA LEU A 94 -1.48 -1.03 -8.87
C LEU A 94 -1.60 0.50 -8.80
N PHE A 95 -0.48 1.23 -8.75
CA PHE A 95 -0.52 2.68 -8.78
C PHE A 95 -1.05 3.24 -10.11
N ILE A 96 -0.70 2.64 -11.24
CA ILE A 96 -1.25 3.05 -12.54
C ILE A 96 -2.76 2.82 -12.56
N ILE A 97 -3.25 1.68 -12.05
CA ILE A 97 -4.67 1.38 -11.98
C ILE A 97 -5.39 2.39 -11.08
N VAL A 98 -4.88 2.64 -9.87
CA VAL A 98 -5.47 3.60 -8.94
C VAL A 98 -5.47 5.01 -9.53
N ALA A 99 -4.40 5.43 -10.21
CA ALA A 99 -4.32 6.74 -10.84
C ALA A 99 -5.30 6.90 -12.02
N ALA A 100 -5.38 5.89 -12.90
CA ALA A 100 -6.23 5.93 -14.08
C ALA A 100 -7.73 5.76 -13.74
N ALA A 101 -8.03 4.90 -12.76
CA ALA A 101 -9.39 4.56 -12.37
C ALA A 101 -9.86 5.29 -11.10
N PHE A 102 -9.14 6.32 -10.63
CA PHE A 102 -9.44 7.03 -9.39
C PHE A 102 -10.88 7.52 -9.30
N HIS A 103 -11.37 8.19 -10.36
CA HIS A 103 -12.72 8.72 -10.43
C HIS A 103 -13.81 7.63 -10.43
N PRO A 104 -13.78 6.63 -11.34
CA PRO A 104 -14.80 5.58 -11.34
C PRO A 104 -14.75 4.65 -10.13
N LEU A 105 -13.58 4.43 -9.53
CA LEU A 105 -13.43 3.62 -8.32
C LEU A 105 -14.04 4.32 -7.09
N LYS A 106 -13.85 5.64 -6.97
CA LYS A 106 -14.46 6.45 -5.91
C LYS A 106 -15.99 6.40 -5.92
N ASP A 107 -16.60 6.29 -7.09
CA ASP A 107 -18.06 6.33 -7.24
C ASP A 107 -18.75 4.95 -7.12
N ARG A 108 -18.04 3.83 -7.32
CA ARG A 108 -18.68 2.50 -7.46
C ARG A 108 -18.13 1.37 -6.61
N SER A 109 -16.95 1.48 -5.97
CA SER A 109 -16.36 0.32 -5.29
C SER A 109 -15.64 0.66 -3.99
N LEU A 110 -16.39 0.66 -2.89
CA LEU A 110 -15.86 0.58 -1.53
C LEU A 110 -15.00 -0.69 -1.32
N ALA A 111 -15.35 -1.79 -1.99
CA ALA A 111 -14.70 -3.09 -1.79
C ALA A 111 -13.32 -3.22 -2.46
N ALA A 112 -13.06 -2.48 -3.54
CA ALA A 112 -11.78 -2.55 -4.27
C ALA A 112 -10.59 -1.90 -3.54
N PHE A 113 -10.85 -1.13 -2.47
CA PHE A 113 -9.81 -0.44 -1.70
C PHE A 113 -9.60 -1.00 -0.29
N VAL A 114 -10.39 -2.00 0.11
CA VAL A 114 -10.30 -2.67 1.43
C VAL A 114 -9.54 -3.99 1.35
N VAL A 115 -9.10 -4.39 0.16
CA VAL A 115 -8.22 -5.57 -0.08
C VAL A 115 -6.92 -5.12 -0.69
#